data_AF-A0A7R9BCP7-F1
#
_entry.id   AF-A0A7R9BCP7-F1
#
_cell.length_a   1.000
_cell.length_b   1.000
_cell.length_c   1.000
_cell.angle_alpha   90.00
_cell.angle_beta   90.00
_cell.angle_gamma   90.00
#
_symmetry.space_group_name_H-M   'P 1'
#
loop_
_entity.id
_entity.type
_entity.pdbx_description
1 polymer ?
#
loop_
_entity_poly.entity_id
_entity_poly.type
_entity_poly.pdbx_seq_one_letter_code
_entity_poly.pdbx_strand_id
1 'polypeptide(L)'
;MRKYIHIAKCLKPALTEESSEAISEEYSRLRSQDTMDTDIARTQPVTVRTLETLIRLSTAHAKARLSPAVKIEDARAAIELVQFAYFKR
;
A
#
# COMPACT_ATOMS: atom_id res chain seq x y z
N MET A 1 -9.22 21.15 -8.91
CA MET A 1 -8.34 19.95 -8.88
C MET A 1 -6.94 20.13 -9.47
N ARG A 2 -6.74 20.64 -10.70
CA ARG A 2 -5.40 20.72 -11.34
C ARG A 2 -4.32 21.41 -10.49
N LYS A 3 -4.63 22.57 -9.89
CA LYS A 3 -3.70 23.30 -9.00
C LYS A 3 -3.29 22.49 -7.77
N TYR A 4 -4.24 21.78 -7.15
CA TYR A 4 -4.01 20.94 -5.97
C TYR A 4 -3.06 19.78 -6.29
N ILE A 5 -3.34 19.05 -7.38
CA ILE A 5 -2.50 17.92 -7.83
C ILE A 5 -1.08 18.39 -8.14
N HIS A 6 -0.90 19.58 -8.73
CA HIS A 6 0.42 20.14 -8.99
C HIS A 6 1.23 20.32 -7.70
N ILE A 7 0.62 20.88 -6.66
CA ILE A 7 1.27 21.05 -5.34
C ILE A 7 1.60 19.67 -4.73
N ALA A 8 0.63 18.76 -4.70
CA ALA A 8 0.80 17.42 -4.14
C ALA A 8 1.94 16.61 -4.80
N LYS A 9 2.15 16.78 -6.11
CA LYS A 9 3.22 16.11 -6.86
C LYS A 9 4.63 16.51 -6.38
N CYS A 10 4.80 17.75 -5.92
CA CYS A 10 6.07 18.27 -5.46
C CYS A 10 6.48 17.72 -4.09
N LEU A 11 5.54 17.21 -3.29
CA LEU A 11 5.86 16.60 -2.01
C LEU A 11 6.59 15.26 -2.19
N LYS A 12 7.52 15.00 -1.27
CA LYS A 12 8.25 13.74 -1.13
C LYS A 12 8.08 13.21 0.30
N PRO A 13 6.91 12.64 0.65
CA PRO A 13 6.67 12.16 2.00
C PRO A 13 7.60 11.00 2.35
N ALA A 14 8.13 10.99 3.56
CA ALA A 14 8.95 9.88 4.06
C ALA A 14 8.09 8.87 4.83
N LEU A 15 8.45 7.59 4.77
CA LEU A 15 7.82 6.55 5.59
C LEU A 15 8.17 6.76 7.07
N THR A 16 7.18 6.64 7.94
CA THR A 16 7.43 6.46 9.38
C THR A 16 7.72 4.99 9.68
N GLU A 17 8.36 4.72 10.80
CA GLU A 17 8.61 3.37 11.30
C GLU A 17 7.31 2.56 11.39
N GLU A 18 6.30 3.11 12.07
CA GLU A 18 4.97 2.50 12.20
C GLU A 18 4.34 2.13 10.84
N SER A 19 4.43 3.03 9.83
CA SER A 19 3.90 2.74 8.50
C SER A 19 4.71 1.66 7.76
N SER A 20 6.02 1.61 8.01
CA SER A 20 6.93 0.63 7.39
C SER A 20 6.72 -0.75 7.96
N GLU A 21 6.53 -0.87 9.27
CA GLU A 21 6.19 -2.11 9.96
C GLU A 21 4.87 -2.66 9.45
N ALA A 22 3.81 -1.85 9.41
CA ALA A 22 2.49 -2.27 8.93
C ALA A 22 2.52 -2.79 7.48
N ILE A 23 3.24 -2.10 6.58
CA ILE A 23 3.39 -2.54 5.18
C ILE A 23 4.18 -3.85 5.09
N SER A 24 5.25 -3.98 5.87
CA SER A 24 6.14 -5.16 5.83
C SER A 24 5.47 -6.40 6.41
N GLU A 25 4.74 -6.25 7.52
CA GLU A 25 3.93 -7.30 8.13
C GLU A 25 2.87 -7.81 7.16
N GLU A 26 2.12 -6.89 6.54
CA GLU A 26 1.07 -7.25 5.60
C GLU A 26 1.61 -7.93 4.34
N TYR A 27 2.72 -7.43 3.77
CA TYR A 27 3.36 -8.09 2.64
C TYR A 27 3.80 -9.52 2.99
N SER A 28 4.42 -9.70 4.16
CA SER A 28 4.87 -11.02 4.64
C SER A 28 3.67 -11.97 4.81
N ARG A 29 2.56 -11.47 5.34
CA ARG A 29 1.30 -12.21 5.48
C ARG A 29 0.70 -12.60 4.12
N LEU A 30 0.63 -11.67 3.17
CA LEU A 30 0.15 -11.96 1.81
C LEU A 30 1.05 -12.98 1.11
N ARG A 31 2.37 -12.91 1.31
CA ARG A 31 3.34 -13.82 0.69
C ARG A 31 3.28 -15.23 1.28
N SER A 32 3.08 -15.36 2.59
CA SER A 32 2.92 -16.66 3.25
C SER A 32 1.62 -17.34 2.85
N GLN A 33 0.53 -16.58 2.71
CA GLN A 33 -0.74 -17.06 2.17
C GLN A 33 -0.60 -17.49 0.70
N ASP A 34 0.24 -16.82 -0.08
CA ASP A 34 0.50 -17.19 -1.48
C ASP A 34 1.15 -18.58 -1.60
N THR A 35 2.03 -18.93 -0.65
CA THR A 35 2.67 -20.26 -0.58
C THR A 35 1.80 -21.36 0.02
N MET A 36 0.73 -21.01 0.74
CA MET A 36 -0.20 -21.98 1.29
C MET A 36 -1.30 -22.22 0.26
N ASP A 37 -1.45 -23.46 -0.24
CA ASP A 37 -2.56 -23.89 -1.12
C ASP A 37 -3.90 -23.75 -0.39
N THR A 38 -4.38 -22.51 -0.33
CA THR A 38 -5.67 -22.14 0.21
C THR A 38 -6.64 -22.06 -0.96
N ASP A 39 -7.84 -22.65 -0.82
CA ASP A 39 -8.94 -22.64 -1.81
C ASP A 39 -9.47 -21.22 -2.16
N ILE A 40 -8.74 -20.17 -1.77
CA ILE A 40 -9.07 -18.78 -2.06
C ILE A 40 -8.64 -18.49 -3.49
N ALA A 41 -9.62 -18.33 -4.38
CA ALA A 41 -9.39 -17.89 -5.75
C ALA A 41 -8.74 -16.50 -5.78
N ARG A 42 -7.42 -16.45 -5.99
CA ARG A 42 -6.65 -15.21 -6.13
C ARG A 42 -6.68 -14.72 -7.57
N THR A 43 -6.81 -13.41 -7.75
CA THR A 43 -6.80 -12.79 -9.08
C THR A 43 -5.39 -12.62 -9.65
N GLN A 44 -4.36 -12.50 -8.81
CA GLN A 44 -2.96 -12.22 -9.20
C GLN A 44 -1.95 -12.87 -8.21
N PRO A 45 -0.72 -13.20 -8.66
CA PRO A 45 0.34 -13.74 -7.80
C PRO A 45 1.00 -12.65 -6.94
N VAL A 46 1.42 -12.98 -5.72
CA VAL A 46 2.13 -12.05 -4.83
C VAL A 46 3.63 -12.08 -5.16
N THR A 47 4.25 -10.94 -5.43
CA THR A 47 5.70 -10.83 -5.73
C THR A 47 6.30 -9.62 -5.05
N VAL A 48 7.63 -9.43 -5.09
CA VAL A 48 8.27 -8.22 -4.55
C VAL A 48 7.70 -6.90 -5.11
N ARG A 49 7.07 -6.92 -6.29
CA ARG A 49 6.39 -5.76 -6.88
C ARG A 49 5.16 -5.32 -6.08
N THR A 50 4.57 -6.20 -5.27
CA THR A 50 3.41 -5.87 -4.42
C THR A 50 3.84 -5.02 -3.24
N LEU A 51 4.99 -5.33 -2.62
CA LEU A 51 5.58 -4.48 -1.58
C LEU A 51 5.85 -3.07 -2.11
N GLU A 52 6.47 -2.97 -3.28
CA GLU A 52 6.72 -1.68 -3.93
C GLU A 52 5.41 -0.94 -4.25
N THR A 53 4.35 -1.67 -4.60
CA THR A 53 3.02 -1.11 -4.87
C THR A 53 2.35 -0.58 -3.60
N LEU A 54 2.42 -1.31 -2.48
CA LEU A 54 1.94 -0.85 -1.18
C LEU A 54 2.64 0.45 -0.75
N ILE A 55 3.97 0.51 -0.92
CA ILE A 55 4.75 1.72 -0.63
C ILE A 55 4.27 2.87 -1.51
N ARG A 56 4.19 2.68 -2.83
CA ARG A 56 3.74 3.72 -3.77
C ARG A 56 2.34 4.23 -3.48
N LEU A 57 1.39 3.33 -3.18
CA LEU A 57 0.01 3.69 -2.84
C LEU A 57 -0.05 4.50 -1.54
N SER A 58 0.65 4.06 -0.50
CA SER A 58 0.71 4.76 0.78
C SER A 58 1.34 6.15 0.64
N THR A 59 2.44 6.26 -0.12
CA THR A 59 3.05 7.56 -0.43
C THR A 59 2.12 8.45 -1.26
N ALA A 60 1.38 7.90 -2.22
CA ALA A 60 0.42 8.67 -3.02
C ALA A 60 -0.74 9.19 -2.15
N HIS A 61 -1.23 8.38 -1.22
CA HIS A 61 -2.25 8.78 -0.26
C HIS A 61 -1.75 9.90 0.67
N ALA A 62 -0.50 9.80 1.14
CA ALA A 62 0.15 10.87 1.90
C ALA A 62 0.27 12.19 1.13
N LYS A 63 0.63 12.12 -0.17
CA LYS A 63 0.66 13.29 -1.06
C LYS A 63 -0.73 13.88 -1.25
N ALA A 64 -1.76 13.06 -1.36
CA ALA A 64 -3.14 13.50 -1.57
C ALA A 64 -3.69 14.32 -0.40
N ARG A 65 -3.17 14.12 0.82
CA ARG A 65 -3.46 14.95 2.00
C ARG A 65 -2.40 16.00 2.31
N LEU A 66 -1.46 16.23 1.39
CA LEU A 66 -0.33 17.16 1.53
C LEU A 66 0.52 16.91 2.80
N SER A 67 0.62 15.66 3.25
CA SER A 67 1.41 15.31 4.43
C SER A 67 2.89 15.09 4.06
N PRO A 68 3.85 15.59 4.86
CA PRO A 68 5.27 15.31 4.66
C PRO A 68 5.69 13.92 5.14
N ALA A 69 4.81 13.15 5.78
CA ALA A 69 5.10 11.83 6.30
C ALA A 69 3.97 10.85 6.00
N VAL A 70 4.32 9.63 5.59
CA VAL A 70 3.39 8.51 5.46
C VAL A 70 3.08 8.03 6.87
N LYS A 71 1.81 8.07 7.26
CA LYS A 71 1.31 7.62 8.56
C LYS A 71 0.65 6.24 8.41
N ILE A 72 0.35 5.60 9.53
CA ILE A 72 -0.33 4.31 9.54
C ILE A 72 -1.68 4.32 8.81
N GLU A 73 -2.39 5.45 8.81
CA GLU A 73 -3.66 5.61 8.09
C GLU A 73 -3.50 5.41 6.56
N ASP A 74 -2.38 5.83 5.97
CA ASP A 74 -2.11 5.62 4.54
C ASP A 74 -1.77 4.18 4.24
N ALA A 75 -0.97 3.57 5.11
CA ALA A 75 -0.60 2.17 4.99
C ALA A 75 -1.87 1.31 5.02
N ARG A 76 -2.76 1.53 6.00
CA ARG A 76 -4.04 0.83 6.11
C ARG A 76 -4.92 1.01 4.87
N ALA A 77 -5.04 2.22 4.35
CA ALA A 77 -5.83 2.49 3.15
C ALA A 77 -5.25 1.77 1.91
N ALA A 78 -3.92 1.76 1.75
CA ALA A 78 -3.26 1.04 0.66
C ALA A 78 -3.43 -0.48 0.80
N ILE A 79 -3.34 -1.01 2.02
CA ILE A 79 -3.52 -2.44 2.33
C ILE A 79 -4.94 -2.87 1.98
N GLU A 80 -5.95 -2.15 2.44
CA GLU A 80 -7.37 -2.45 2.15
C GLU A 80 -7.62 -2.49 0.63
N LEU A 81 -7.08 -1.52 -0.11
CA LEU A 81 -7.20 -1.47 -1.56
C LEU A 81 -6.54 -2.67 -2.24
N VAL A 82 -5.35 -3.06 -1.81
CA VAL A 82 -4.64 -4.22 -2.36
C VAL A 82 -5.38 -5.51 -2.01
N GLN A 83 -5.80 -5.72 -0.76
CA GLN A 83 -6.59 -6.89 -0.39
C GLN A 83 -7.85 -7.01 -1.23
N PHE A 84 -8.59 -5.91 -1.41
CA PHE A 84 -9.77 -5.90 -2.27
C PHE A 84 -9.47 -6.30 -3.72
N ALA A 85 -8.33 -5.87 -4.27
CA ALA A 85 -7.93 -6.24 -5.64
C ALA A 85 -7.48 -7.71 -5.77
N TYR A 86 -6.87 -8.28 -4.73
CA TYR A 86 -6.36 -9.65 -4.73
C TYR A 86 -7.43 -10.71 -4.44
N PHE A 87 -8.40 -10.36 -3.61
CA PHE A 87 -9.48 -11.26 -3.22
C PHE A 87 -10.74 -10.86 -3.98
N LYS A 88 -11.10 -11.65 -4.99
CA LYS A 88 -12.39 -11.52 -5.67
C LYS A 88 -13.51 -11.60 -4.63
N ARG A 89 -14.34 -10.56 -4.53
CA ARG A 89 -15.74 -10.69 -4.09
C ARG A 89 -16.63 -10.74 -5.32
#